data_AF-X1SR27-F1
#
_entry.id   AF-X1SR27-F1
#
_cell.length_a   1.000
_cell.length_b   1.000
_cell.length_c   1.000
_cell.angle_alpha   90.00
_cell.angle_beta   90.00
_cell.angle_gamma   90.00
#
_symmetry.space_group_name_H-M   'P 1'
#
loop_
_entity.id
_entity.type
_entity.pdbx_description
1 polymer ?
#
loop_
_entity_poly.entity_id
_entity_poly.type
_entity_poly.pdbx_seq_one_letter_code
_entity_poly.pdbx_strand_id
1 'polypeptide(L)'
;MELKTNDFRKLTITFLRLAVGWHFLYEGIWKLLNDGWTSQVYLLNSTGFLSGFYHRLAESQALTGVVDFLNVYGLILMGLALFIGVFVRLVSVFGILLLLLYYFAYPPFGTSLFG
;
A
#
# COMPACT_ATOMS: atom_id res chain seq x y z
N MET A 1 -0.48 -37.81 13.42
CA MET A 1 -0.60 -36.44 13.97
C MET A 1 -0.14 -35.35 12.99
N GLU A 2 0.69 -35.68 11.98
CA GLU A 2 1.20 -34.71 10.98
C GLU A 2 0.16 -34.13 9.99
N LEU A 3 -0.98 -34.79 9.77
CA LEU A 3 -2.01 -34.30 8.85
C LEU A 3 -2.65 -32.98 9.34
N LYS A 4 -2.82 -32.82 10.67
CA LYS A 4 -3.50 -31.65 11.27
C LYS A 4 -2.71 -30.35 11.15
N THR A 5 -1.38 -30.42 11.18
CA THR A 5 -0.49 -29.24 11.20
C THR A 5 -0.40 -28.57 9.83
N ASN A 6 -0.43 -29.37 8.75
CA ASN A 6 -0.36 -28.87 7.39
C ASN A 6 -1.62 -28.11 6.98
N ASP A 7 -2.80 -28.59 7.43
CA ASP A 7 -4.07 -27.92 7.18
C ASP A 7 -4.18 -26.62 7.98
N PHE A 8 -3.69 -26.61 9.23
CA PHE A 8 -3.61 -25.39 10.03
C PHE A 8 -2.72 -24.33 9.38
N ARG A 9 -1.53 -24.69 8.89
CA ARG A 9 -0.64 -23.75 8.18
C ARG A 9 -1.31 -23.15 6.94
N LYS A 10 -1.96 -23.98 6.13
CA LYS A 10 -2.69 -23.52 4.92
C LYS A 10 -3.84 -22.58 5.28
N LEU A 11 -4.58 -22.91 6.34
CA LEU A 11 -5.66 -22.07 6.86
C LEU A 11 -5.12 -20.72 7.34
N THR A 12 -4.04 -20.71 8.13
CA THR A 12 -3.41 -19.47 8.62
C THR A 12 -2.96 -18.57 7.48
N ILE A 13 -2.26 -19.11 6.48
CA ILE A 13 -1.79 -18.31 5.33
C ILE A 13 -2.98 -17.79 4.51
N THR A 14 -4.02 -18.59 4.34
CA THR A 14 -5.24 -18.17 3.62
C THR A 14 -5.96 -17.05 4.36
N PHE A 15 -6.10 -17.16 5.69
CA PHE A 15 -6.72 -16.12 6.51
C PHE A 15 -5.89 -14.84 6.49
N LEU A 16 -4.56 -14.93 6.63
CA LEU A 16 -3.67 -13.78 6.55
C LEU A 16 -3.80 -13.07 5.20
N ARG A 17 -3.80 -13.83 4.10
CA ARG A 17 -4.03 -13.30 2.74
C ARG A 17 -5.37 -12.58 2.63
N LEU A 18 -6.45 -13.18 3.15
CA LEU A 18 -7.78 -12.57 3.16
C LEU A 18 -7.80 -11.27 3.98
N ALA A 19 -7.16 -11.26 5.16
CA ALA A 19 -7.10 -10.07 6.01
C ALA A 19 -6.33 -8.92 5.35
N VAL A 20 -5.18 -9.20 4.71
CA VAL A 20 -4.42 -8.18 3.96
C VAL A 20 -5.20 -7.71 2.74
N GLY A 21 -5.79 -8.63 1.97
CA GLY A 21 -6.61 -8.28 0.81
C GLY A 21 -7.81 -7.41 1.18
N TRP A 22 -8.51 -7.78 2.26
CA TRP A 22 -9.61 -6.99 2.83
C TRP A 22 -9.15 -5.58 3.23
N HIS A 23 -8.00 -5.45 3.91
CA HIS A 23 -7.51 -4.15 4.33
C HIS A 23 -7.20 -3.24 3.13
N PHE A 24 -6.54 -3.77 2.09
CA PHE A 24 -6.26 -3.02 0.87
C PHE A 24 -7.55 -2.60 0.15
N LEU A 25 -8.56 -3.47 0.10
CA LEU A 25 -9.88 -3.14 -0.45
C LEU A 25 -10.54 -2.00 0.31
N TYR A 26 -10.60 -2.12 1.63
CA TYR A 26 -11.22 -1.13 2.48
C TYR A 26 -10.54 0.24 2.28
N GLU A 27 -9.21 0.27 2.33
CA GLU A 27 -8.41 1.49 2.13
C GLU A 27 -8.61 2.12 0.75
N GLY A 28 -8.73 1.30 -0.29
CA GLY A 28 -8.96 1.77 -1.66
C GLY A 28 -10.39 2.29 -1.86
N ILE A 29 -11.40 1.55 -1.39
CA ILE A 29 -12.81 1.94 -1.49
C ILE A 29 -13.08 3.21 -0.70
N TRP A 30 -12.54 3.33 0.52
CA TRP A 30 -12.68 4.54 1.33
C TRP A 30 -12.13 5.78 0.60
N LYS A 31 -10.97 5.65 -0.06
CA LYS A 31 -10.37 6.74 -0.84
C LYS A 31 -11.16 7.07 -2.10
N LEU A 32 -11.74 6.06 -2.75
CA LEU A 32 -12.58 6.24 -3.94
C LEU A 32 -13.90 6.96 -3.63
N LEU A 33 -14.50 6.68 -2.46
CA LEU A 33 -15.78 7.27 -2.03
C LEU A 33 -15.62 8.65 -1.38
N ASN A 34 -14.38 9.07 -1.10
CA ASN A 34 -14.10 10.36 -0.49
C ASN A 34 -13.65 11.33 -1.58
N ASP A 35 -14.59 12.13 -2.11
CA ASP A 35 -14.36 13.09 -3.19
C ASP A 35 -13.28 14.15 -2.88
N GLY A 36 -12.90 14.32 -1.61
CA GLY A 36 -11.84 15.23 -1.17
C GLY A 36 -10.50 14.55 -0.87
N TRP A 37 -10.38 13.24 -1.03
CA TRP A 37 -9.13 12.54 -0.72
C TRP A 37 -8.06 12.83 -1.79
N THR A 38 -6.86 13.19 -1.34
CA THR A 38 -5.67 13.31 -2.18
C THR A 38 -4.42 12.90 -1.40
N SER A 39 -3.43 12.35 -2.11
CA SER A 39 -2.11 12.07 -1.59
C SER A 39 -1.24 13.33 -1.44
N GLN A 40 -1.67 14.49 -1.95
CA GLN A 40 -0.86 15.71 -1.95
C GLN A 40 -0.29 16.06 -0.57
N VAL A 41 -1.15 16.08 0.46
CA VAL A 41 -0.74 16.42 1.83
C VAL A 41 0.22 15.37 2.39
N TYR A 42 -0.01 14.10 2.09
CA TYR A 42 0.87 13.00 2.50
C TYR A 42 2.25 13.11 1.84
N LEU A 43 2.30 13.46 0.55
CA LEU A 43 3.54 13.62 -0.20
C LEU A 43 4.30 14.88 0.24
N LEU A 44 3.63 16.02 0.47
CA LEU A 44 4.25 17.27 0.91
C LEU A 44 4.86 17.19 2.31
N ASN A 45 4.30 16.35 3.18
CA ASN A 45 4.80 16.18 4.55
C ASN A 45 5.76 15.00 4.68
N SER A 46 6.21 14.42 3.58
CA SER A 46 7.15 13.29 3.60
C SER A 46 8.48 13.67 4.25
N THR A 47 9.12 12.71 4.92
CA THR A 47 10.37 12.93 5.68
C THR A 47 11.45 11.92 5.28
N GLY A 48 12.69 12.20 5.63
CA GLY A 48 13.83 11.34 5.33
C GLY A 48 14.50 11.59 3.98
N PHE A 49 15.36 10.66 3.55
CA PHE A 49 16.27 10.85 2.42
C PHE A 49 15.56 10.93 1.04
N LEU A 50 14.37 10.34 0.91
CA LEU A 50 13.56 10.42 -0.32
C LEU A 50 12.55 11.57 -0.31
N SER A 51 12.49 12.39 0.74
CA SER A 51 11.52 13.50 0.84
C SER A 51 11.52 14.40 -0.40
N GLY A 52 12.69 14.75 -0.94
CA GLY A 52 12.79 15.55 -2.16
C GLY A 52 12.16 14.90 -3.40
N PHE A 53 12.10 13.57 -3.49
CA PHE A 53 11.39 12.87 -4.57
C PHE A 53 9.87 13.00 -4.39
N TYR A 54 9.35 12.77 -3.17
CA TYR A 54 7.92 12.88 -2.89
C TYR A 54 7.41 14.33 -2.98
N HIS A 55 8.19 15.32 -2.56
CA HIS A 55 7.84 16.74 -2.71
C HIS A 55 7.66 17.11 -4.18
N ARG A 56 8.55 16.65 -5.08
CA ARG A 56 8.42 16.88 -6.53
C ARG A 56 7.16 16.24 -7.11
N LEU A 57 6.74 15.08 -6.59
CA LEU A 57 5.47 14.47 -7.00
C LEU A 57 4.28 15.33 -6.58
N ALA A 58 4.37 16.00 -5.42
CA ALA A 58 3.30 16.83 -4.87
C ALA A 58 3.24 18.26 -5.44
N GLU A 59 4.34 18.76 -6.00
CA GLU A 59 4.47 20.10 -6.60
C GLU A 59 3.59 20.28 -7.86
N SER A 60 3.35 19.21 -8.60
CA SER A 60 2.54 19.25 -9.83
C SER A 60 1.18 18.58 -9.61
N GLN A 61 0.10 19.33 -9.87
CA GLN A 61 -1.27 18.79 -9.81
C GLN A 61 -1.45 17.57 -10.72
N ALA A 62 -0.78 17.55 -11.88
CA ALA A 62 -0.84 16.43 -12.81
C ALA A 62 -0.15 15.17 -12.24
N LEU A 63 1.01 15.32 -11.61
CA LEU A 63 1.73 14.19 -10.99
C LEU A 63 0.98 13.66 -9.78
N THR A 64 0.50 14.53 -8.90
CA THR A 64 -0.35 14.17 -7.76
C THR A 64 -1.59 13.41 -8.24
N GLY A 65 -2.27 13.87 -9.29
CA GLY A 65 -3.44 13.18 -9.84
C GLY A 65 -3.13 11.76 -10.36
N VAL A 66 -1.96 11.56 -10.97
CA VAL A 66 -1.49 10.22 -11.36
C VAL A 66 -1.22 9.36 -10.13
N VAL A 67 -0.58 9.91 -9.10
CA VAL A 67 -0.33 9.20 -7.84
C VAL A 67 -1.65 8.83 -7.17
N ASP A 68 -2.62 9.74 -7.08
CA ASP A 68 -3.95 9.50 -6.50
C ASP A 68 -4.67 8.37 -7.22
N PHE A 69 -4.69 8.42 -8.55
CA PHE A 69 -5.25 7.38 -9.39
C PHE A 69 -4.56 6.02 -9.13
N LEU A 70 -3.24 5.95 -9.27
CA LEU A 70 -2.50 4.71 -9.07
C LEU A 70 -2.66 4.16 -7.66
N ASN A 71 -2.76 5.03 -6.66
CA ASN A 71 -2.91 4.65 -5.27
C ASN A 71 -4.28 4.03 -4.98
N VAL A 72 -5.35 4.71 -5.39
CA VAL A 72 -6.73 4.24 -5.18
C VAL A 72 -6.97 2.95 -5.95
N TYR A 73 -6.73 2.95 -7.26
CA TYR A 73 -6.99 1.79 -8.11
C TYR A 73 -6.02 0.64 -7.83
N GLY A 74 -4.76 0.94 -7.49
CA GLY A 74 -3.79 -0.06 -7.07
C GLY A 74 -4.23 -0.79 -5.82
N LEU A 75 -4.66 -0.07 -4.78
CA LEU A 75 -5.18 -0.67 -3.55
C LEU A 75 -6.40 -1.56 -3.82
N ILE A 76 -7.35 -1.09 -4.62
CA ILE A 76 -8.56 -1.87 -4.96
C ILE A 76 -8.21 -3.13 -5.75
N LEU A 77 -7.42 -3.01 -6.82
CA LEU A 77 -7.08 -4.15 -7.69
C LEU A 77 -6.25 -5.19 -6.94
N MET A 78 -5.25 -4.75 -6.18
CA MET A 78 -4.42 -5.66 -5.39
C MET A 78 -5.23 -6.29 -4.24
N GLY A 79 -6.07 -5.50 -3.58
CA GLY A 79 -6.97 -6.00 -2.54
C GLY A 79 -7.93 -7.06 -3.06
N LEU A 80 -8.58 -6.83 -4.20
CA LEU A 80 -9.50 -7.78 -4.84
C LEU A 80 -8.76 -9.07 -5.21
N ALA A 81 -7.61 -8.95 -5.84
CA ALA A 81 -6.84 -10.10 -6.30
C ALA A 81 -6.30 -10.95 -5.13
N LEU A 82 -5.83 -10.32 -4.04
CA LEU A 82 -5.43 -11.03 -2.81
C LEU A 82 -6.62 -11.68 -2.10
N PHE A 83 -7.76 -10.98 -2.04
CA PHE A 83 -8.97 -11.48 -1.39
C PHE A 83 -9.50 -12.73 -2.10
N ILE A 84 -9.70 -12.64 -3.42
CA ILE A 84 -10.17 -13.77 -4.25
C ILE A 84 -9.09 -14.86 -4.35
N GLY A 85 -7.81 -14.50 -4.28
CA GLY A 85 -6.69 -15.44 -4.37
C GLY A 85 -6.19 -15.66 -5.80
N VAL A 86 -6.35 -14.66 -6.68
CA VAL A 86 -5.91 -14.71 -8.09
C VAL A 86 -4.55 -14.01 -8.23
N PHE A 87 -3.62 -14.62 -8.98
CA PHE A 87 -2.26 -14.11 -9.20
C PHE A 87 -1.51 -13.66 -7.93
N VAL A 88 -1.77 -14.30 -6.78
CA VAL A 88 -1.30 -13.87 -5.45
C VAL A 88 0.19 -13.55 -5.42
N ARG A 89 1.05 -14.38 -6.04
CA ARG A 89 2.50 -14.12 -6.06
C ARG A 89 2.86 -12.79 -6.71
N LEU A 90 2.26 -12.47 -7.86
CA LEU A 90 2.52 -11.24 -8.60
C LEU A 90 1.96 -10.04 -7.82
N VAL A 91 0.72 -10.16 -7.34
CA VAL A 91 0.04 -9.09 -6.60
C VAL A 91 0.73 -8.80 -5.28
N SER A 92 1.26 -9.81 -4.59
CA SER A 92 2.06 -9.61 -3.37
C SER A 92 3.33 -8.80 -3.64
N VAL A 93 3.99 -8.97 -4.78
CA VAL A 93 5.17 -8.15 -5.13
C VAL A 93 4.77 -6.69 -5.30
N PHE A 94 3.69 -6.40 -6.01
CA PHE A 94 3.18 -5.03 -6.15
C PHE A 94 2.71 -4.44 -4.81
N GLY A 95 2.07 -5.24 -3.96
CA GLY A 95 1.65 -4.82 -2.63
C GLY A 95 2.84 -4.48 -1.73
N ILE A 96 3.90 -5.30 -1.77
CA ILE A 96 5.16 -5.02 -1.06
C ILE A 96 5.76 -3.72 -1.58
N LEU A 97 5.83 -3.52 -2.90
CA LEU A 97 6.35 -2.29 -3.49
C LEU A 97 5.57 -1.06 -3.03
N LEU A 98 4.23 -1.13 -3.04
CA LEU A 98 3.38 -0.03 -2.56
C LEU A 98 3.64 0.29 -1.09
N LEU A 99 3.71 -0.73 -0.23
CA LEU A 99 4.00 -0.55 1.19
C LEU A 99 5.40 0.01 1.44
N LEU A 100 6.39 -0.37 0.65
CA LEU A 100 7.74 0.22 0.71
C LEU A 100 7.73 1.69 0.32
N LEU A 101 6.96 2.07 -0.71
CA LEU A 101 6.79 3.47 -1.09
C LEU A 101 6.14 4.29 0.03
N TYR A 102 5.17 3.74 0.77
CA TYR A 102 4.61 4.40 1.94
C TYR A 102 5.61 4.49 3.10
N TYR A 103 6.34 3.40 3.35
CA TYR A 103 7.33 3.34 4.42
C TYR A 103 8.43 4.38 4.22
N PHE A 104 8.93 4.54 2.99
CA PHE A 104 9.98 5.52 2.69
C PHE A 104 9.48 6.97 2.62
N ALA A 105 8.18 7.22 2.56
CA ALA A 105 7.64 8.57 2.74
C ALA A 105 7.76 9.02 4.21
N TYR A 106 7.75 8.08 5.16
CA TYR A 106 7.89 8.35 6.60
C TYR A 106 8.80 7.32 7.30
N PRO A 107 10.10 7.31 6.99
CA PRO A 107 11.01 6.37 7.61
C PRO A 107 11.19 6.74 9.10
N PRO A 108 11.01 5.80 10.04
CA PRO A 108 11.09 6.07 11.48
C PRO A 108 12.49 6.49 11.97
N PHE A 109 13.50 6.43 11.10
CA PHE A 109 14.88 6.82 11.37
C PHE A 109 15.26 8.19 10.76
N GLY A 110 14.30 8.91 10.17
CA GLY A 110 14.55 10.02 9.25
C GLY A 110 14.81 11.41 9.85
N THR A 111 14.66 11.61 11.17
CA THR A 111 14.93 12.91 11.81
C THR A 111 16.26 12.99 12.56
N SER A 112 16.94 11.87 12.81
CA SER A 112 18.07 11.79 13.76
C SER A 112 19.44 11.45 13.16
N LEU A 113 19.57 11.30 11.84
CA LEU A 113 20.85 10.91 11.20
C LEU A 113 21.61 12.07 10.51
N PHE A 114 20.94 13.19 10.20
CA PHE A 114 21.55 14.31 9.48
C PHE A 114 21.06 15.69 9.98
N GLY A 115 20.53 15.75 11.21
CA GLY A 115 20.21 16.99 11.91
C GLY A 115 21.36 17.41 12.81
#